data_AF-H2MBI8-F1
#
_entry.id   AF-H2MBI8-F1
#
_cell.length_a   1.000
_cell.length_b   1.000
_cell.length_c   1.000
_cell.angle_alpha   90.00
_cell.angle_beta   90.00
_cell.angle_gamma   90.00
#
_symmetry.space_group_name_H-M   'P 1'
#
loop_
_entity.id
_entity.type
_entity.pdbx_description
1 polymer ?
#
loop_
_entity_poly.entity_id
_entity_poly.type
_entity_poly.pdbx_seq_one_letter_code
_entity_poly.pdbx_strand_id
1 'polypeptide(L)'
;MWGIQRSRYADCNGSEASEEAEIVVNIGGVKQVLYGEVLNRYPDTRLAELVDWSSQSCEEMPSLCDDYDPETGEYYFDRDPEAFKCIIELYYYGEIHMKKGICPICFMKEMEFWKIDSDFLDECCKSHLKEVEDELAEIAERVRTILVDREGDPSAGGWQRFQISVWRLMEKPESSLPAHVIAIVSFIFILISSVVMCVGTIPELQVQDSDGNLTEHPTLEVIETVCICWFTVEYLLRLISSPNQIKFFFSFMNIIDFMAIMPFFVVLILTSIGAGVMELANVQQAVQALRIMRIARIFKLARHSSGLQTLTSALKSSLKELGLLLMYMGVGVFLFSALGYTMEQNHPDTLFTSIPQSFWWAVITMTTVGYGDVYPKTTLGRCNAAISFLCGVIAIALPIHPIINNFVLFYNKQQVLDTAAKHEIELMALRTGEVEASPGDHKHICGAAGWDKSMSTCHSDTYIPLTLTTKKCKNKSEQMNEFDASTFRSDDWLKF
;
A
#
# COMPACT_ATOMS: atom_id res chain seq x y z
N MET A 1 36.80 23.78 22.05
CA MET A 1 37.55 24.47 20.98
C MET A 1 36.99 24.00 19.65
N TRP A 2 35.91 24.63 19.19
CA TRP A 2 35.36 24.41 17.85
C TRP A 2 35.10 25.79 17.28
N GLY A 3 35.91 26.16 16.29
CA GLY A 3 35.95 27.49 15.71
C GLY A 3 34.78 27.69 14.76
N ILE A 4 34.15 28.85 14.89
CA ILE A 4 33.17 29.40 13.95
C ILE A 4 33.88 29.59 12.61
N GLN A 5 33.45 28.84 11.60
CA GLN A 5 34.00 28.91 10.25
C GLN A 5 33.37 30.13 9.56
N ARG A 6 34.06 31.28 9.61
CA ARG A 6 33.76 32.46 8.79
C ARG A 6 33.81 32.06 7.32
N SER A 7 32.68 32.11 6.61
CA SER A 7 32.64 31.96 5.16
C SER A 7 32.29 33.30 4.50
N ARG A 8 33.19 33.70 3.58
CA ARG A 8 33.08 34.64 2.45
C ARG A 8 32.35 35.97 2.70
N TYR A 9 33.15 36.98 3.05
CA TYR A 9 32.83 38.38 2.74
C TYR A 9 32.81 38.54 1.20
N ALA A 10 31.65 38.88 0.66
CA ALA A 10 31.57 39.62 -0.59
C ALA A 10 31.58 41.11 -0.21
N ASP A 11 32.56 41.85 -0.73
CA ASP A 11 32.67 43.29 -0.54
C ASP A 11 31.46 44.01 -1.17
N CYS A 12 30.59 44.59 -0.35
CA CYS A 12 29.59 45.56 -0.77
C CYS A 12 29.81 46.85 0.01
N ASN A 13 30.47 47.82 -0.63
CA ASN A 13 30.55 49.20 -0.15
C ASN A 13 29.19 49.88 -0.45
N GLY A 14 28.34 50.01 0.56
CA GLY A 14 27.05 50.70 0.48
C GLY A 14 26.64 51.26 1.85
N SER A 15 26.48 52.59 1.90
CA SER A 15 26.08 53.47 3.02
C SER A 15 25.80 52.86 4.41
N GLU A 16 26.56 53.33 5.40
CA GLU A 16 26.44 53.12 6.87
C GLU A 16 25.06 53.53 7.49
N ALA A 17 24.06 53.87 6.68
CA ALA A 17 22.71 54.24 7.13
C ALA A 17 21.67 53.10 7.03
N SER A 18 22.03 51.97 6.40
CA SER A 18 21.15 50.80 6.21
C SER A 18 21.33 49.72 7.30
N GLU A 19 22.39 49.83 8.12
CA GLU A 19 22.80 48.78 9.06
C GLU A 19 21.93 48.69 10.34
N GLU A 20 21.03 49.65 10.63
CA GLU A 20 20.21 49.65 11.85
C GLU A 20 18.68 49.69 11.61
N ALA A 21 18.19 49.30 10.43
CA ALA A 21 16.75 49.30 10.16
C ALA A 21 16.03 48.13 10.89
N GLU A 22 15.33 48.44 11.98
CA GLU A 22 14.41 47.53 12.66
C GLU A 22 13.04 47.56 11.96
N ILE A 23 12.50 46.39 11.61
CA ILE A 23 11.14 46.25 11.05
C ILE A 23 10.29 45.36 11.96
N VAL A 24 9.03 45.75 12.13
CA VAL A 24 8.04 44.95 12.89
C VAL A 24 7.08 44.30 11.90
N VAL A 25 7.03 42.98 11.91
CA VAL A 25 6.09 42.19 11.09
C VAL A 25 5.07 41.50 11.98
N ASN A 26 3.80 41.56 11.60
CA ASN A 26 2.67 40.96 12.28
C ASN A 26 2.07 39.87 11.39
N ILE A 27 2.36 38.61 11.71
CA ILE A 27 1.93 37.44 10.94
C ILE A 27 0.74 36.81 11.64
N GLY A 28 -0.46 36.93 11.07
CA GLY A 28 -1.67 36.32 11.62
C GLY A 28 -1.98 36.74 13.06
N GLY A 29 -1.55 37.93 13.48
CA GLY A 29 -1.69 38.45 14.85
C GLY A 29 -0.46 38.23 15.74
N VAL A 30 0.59 37.54 15.27
CA VAL A 30 1.85 37.33 16.01
C VAL A 30 2.89 38.35 15.55
N LYS A 31 3.28 39.24 16.45
CA LYS A 31 4.30 40.27 16.19
C LYS A 31 5.70 39.71 16.34
N GLN A 32 6.56 40.01 15.37
CA GLN A 32 7.96 39.63 15.36
C GLN A 32 8.81 40.82 14.90
N VAL A 33 9.89 41.08 15.64
CA VAL A 33 10.85 42.14 15.36
C VAL A 33 12.02 41.55 14.59
N LEU A 34 12.37 42.15 13.45
CA LEU A 34 13.44 41.71 12.57
C LEU A 34 14.43 42.85 12.31
N TYR A 35 15.69 42.49 12.10
CA TYR A 35 16.77 43.45 11.88
C TYR A 35 17.26 43.37 10.42
N GLY A 36 17.41 44.53 9.77
CA GLY A 36 17.85 44.65 8.39
C GLY A 36 19.15 43.91 8.08
N GLU A 37 20.14 43.93 8.98
CA GLU A 37 21.41 43.20 8.81
C GLU A 37 21.21 41.69 8.59
N VAL A 38 20.24 41.11 9.29
CA VAL A 38 19.95 39.67 9.24
C VAL A 38 19.19 39.34 7.95
N LEU A 39 18.26 40.21 7.55
CA LEU A 39 17.44 40.03 6.35
C LEU A 39 18.25 40.23 5.06
N ASN A 40 19.17 41.18 5.04
CA ASN A 40 20.05 41.48 3.91
C ASN A 40 21.05 40.35 3.57
N ARG A 41 21.15 39.31 4.41
CA ARG A 41 21.86 38.07 4.07
C ARG A 41 21.23 37.36 2.86
N TYR A 42 19.93 37.54 2.65
CA TYR A 42 19.16 36.95 1.56
C TYR A 42 18.33 38.05 0.86
N PRO A 43 18.96 38.89 0.01
CA PRO A 43 18.34 40.10 -0.55
C PRO A 43 17.17 39.80 -1.51
N ASP A 44 17.14 38.62 -2.12
CA ASP A 44 16.09 38.22 -3.07
C ASP A 44 14.76 37.82 -2.39
N THR A 45 14.71 37.87 -1.06
CA THR A 45 13.54 37.46 -0.27
C THR A 45 12.58 38.62 -0.04
N ARG A 46 11.27 38.31 0.12
CA ARG A 46 10.24 39.33 0.37
C ARG A 46 10.54 40.18 1.63
N LEU A 47 11.11 39.57 2.68
CA LEU A 47 11.43 40.29 3.90
C LEU A 47 12.60 41.26 3.72
N ALA A 48 13.59 40.93 2.88
CA ALA A 48 14.69 41.84 2.57
C ALA A 48 14.20 43.00 1.70
N GLU A 49 13.32 42.72 0.72
CA GLU A 49 12.67 43.77 -0.07
C GLU A 49 11.93 44.77 0.85
N LEU A 50 11.21 44.31 1.89
CA LEU A 50 10.55 45.21 2.85
C LEU A 50 11.52 46.16 3.58
N VAL A 51 12.74 45.72 3.87
CA VAL A 51 13.76 46.57 4.52
C VAL A 51 14.20 47.68 3.57
N ASP A 52 14.47 47.36 2.31
CA ASP A 52 14.85 48.36 1.30
C ASP A 52 13.73 49.39 1.09
N TRP A 53 12.47 48.95 1.12
CA TRP A 53 11.30 49.83 0.98
C TRP A 53 11.03 50.70 2.21
N SER A 54 11.37 50.26 3.42
CA SER A 54 11.28 51.12 4.61
C SER A 54 12.11 52.42 4.49
N SER A 55 13.09 52.43 3.58
CA SER A 55 13.97 53.57 3.32
C SER A 55 13.53 54.47 2.15
N GLN A 56 12.52 54.08 1.34
CA GLN A 56 12.08 54.80 0.14
C GLN A 56 10.59 55.20 0.21
N SER A 57 10.27 56.43 -0.23
CA SER A 57 8.96 57.05 -0.05
C SER A 57 7.80 56.36 -0.79
N CYS A 58 6.68 56.28 -0.08
CA CYS A 58 5.41 55.57 -0.30
C CYS A 58 4.60 55.97 -1.56
N GLU A 59 4.63 55.16 -2.63
CA GLU A 59 3.57 55.16 -3.67
C GLU A 59 3.16 53.74 -4.17
N GLU A 60 3.89 52.65 -3.87
CA GLU A 60 3.60 51.27 -4.34
C GLU A 60 3.47 50.19 -3.23
N MET A 61 3.17 50.60 -1.99
CA MET A 61 3.02 49.74 -0.80
C MET A 61 2.06 48.52 -0.92
N PRO A 62 0.94 48.54 -1.68
CA PRO A 62 -0.09 47.49 -1.64
C PRO A 62 0.30 46.10 -2.17
N SER A 63 1.52 45.90 -2.69
CA SER A 63 1.93 44.64 -3.33
C SER A 63 2.74 43.69 -2.45
N LEU A 64 3.35 44.22 -1.37
CA LEU A 64 4.32 43.49 -0.55
C LEU A 64 3.72 42.95 0.75
N CYS A 65 2.84 43.69 1.40
CA CYS A 65 2.12 43.32 2.63
C CYS A 65 0.61 43.48 2.47
N ASP A 66 -0.17 42.82 3.32
CA ASP A 66 -1.64 42.88 3.26
C ASP A 66 -2.18 44.19 3.88
N ASP A 67 -1.52 44.68 4.93
CA ASP A 67 -1.82 45.97 5.55
C ASP A 67 -0.54 46.57 6.20
N TYR A 68 -0.52 47.89 6.40
CA TYR A 68 0.57 48.60 7.07
C TYR A 68 0.01 49.66 8.01
N ASP A 69 0.35 49.57 9.29
CA ASP A 69 -0.02 50.58 10.29
C ASP A 69 1.09 51.63 10.44
N PRO A 70 0.88 52.86 9.95
CA PRO A 70 1.87 53.92 10.04
C PRO A 70 2.08 54.45 11.46
N GLU A 71 1.16 54.23 12.40
CA GLU A 71 1.31 54.69 13.79
C GLU A 71 2.30 53.81 14.58
N THR A 72 2.22 52.50 14.35
CA THR A 72 3.08 51.52 15.03
C THR A 72 4.29 51.09 14.19
N GLY A 73 4.29 51.40 12.88
CA GLY A 73 5.31 50.97 11.94
C GLY A 73 5.29 49.45 11.68
N GLU A 74 4.13 48.80 11.85
CA GLU A 74 3.99 47.35 11.69
C GLU A 74 3.44 46.97 10.31
N TYR A 75 4.05 45.95 9.70
CA TYR A 75 3.60 45.34 8.46
C TYR A 75 2.77 44.09 8.78
N TYR A 76 1.53 44.03 8.33
CA TYR A 76 0.62 42.92 8.58
C TYR A 76 0.56 41.94 7.40
N PHE A 77 0.50 40.66 7.74
CA PHE A 77 0.35 39.53 6.82
C PHE A 77 -0.71 38.56 7.35
N ASP A 78 -1.75 38.29 6.56
CA ASP A 78 -2.79 37.29 6.88
C ASP A 78 -2.30 35.88 6.48
N ARG A 79 -1.29 35.40 7.23
CA ARG A 79 -0.55 34.16 6.95
C ARG A 79 -0.38 33.34 8.23
N ASP A 80 -0.04 32.06 8.07
CA ASP A 80 0.14 31.15 9.21
C ASP A 80 1.40 31.50 10.03
N PRO A 81 1.26 31.90 11.31
CA PRO A 81 2.41 32.27 12.12
C PRO A 81 3.31 31.08 12.47
N GLU A 82 2.80 29.85 12.44
CA GLU A 82 3.62 28.68 12.75
C GLU A 82 4.54 28.29 11.59
N ALA A 83 4.08 28.39 10.34
CA ALA A 83 4.91 28.26 9.16
C ALA A 83 5.97 29.36 9.08
N PHE A 84 5.62 30.61 9.42
CA PHE A 84 6.57 31.72 9.41
C PHE A 84 7.76 31.51 10.36
N LYS A 85 7.55 30.84 11.50
CA LYS A 85 8.65 30.48 12.42
C LYS A 85 9.69 29.55 11.79
N CYS A 86 9.32 28.74 10.80
CA CYS A 86 10.28 27.95 10.03
C CYS A 86 10.96 28.80 8.94
N ILE A 87 10.24 29.76 8.35
CA ILE A 87 10.78 30.66 7.33
C ILE A 87 11.89 31.55 7.90
N ILE A 88 11.71 32.08 9.11
CA ILE A 88 12.70 32.95 9.75
C ILE A 88 14.01 32.21 10.08
N GLU A 89 13.98 30.88 10.26
CA GLU A 89 15.17 30.06 10.54
C GLU A 89 16.22 30.16 9.43
N LEU A 90 15.81 30.41 8.18
CA LEU A 90 16.71 30.66 7.06
C LEU A 90 17.72 31.77 7.37
N TYR A 91 17.25 32.88 7.93
CA TYR A 91 18.11 34.05 8.14
C TYR A 91 19.13 33.82 9.27
N TYR A 92 18.80 32.96 10.23
CA TYR A 92 19.67 32.63 11.37
C TYR A 92 20.62 31.46 11.09
N TYR A 93 20.12 30.39 10.47
CA TYR A 93 20.82 29.11 10.32
C TYR A 93 21.24 28.81 8.88
N GLY A 94 20.63 29.45 7.89
CA GLY A 94 20.91 29.26 6.47
C GLY A 94 20.21 28.06 5.83
N GLU A 95 19.38 27.35 6.59
CA GLU A 95 18.58 26.20 6.18
C GLU A 95 17.19 26.27 6.82
N ILE A 96 16.21 25.64 6.18
CA ILE A 96 14.82 25.59 6.66
C ILE A 96 14.43 24.15 6.97
N HIS A 97 13.83 23.94 8.14
CA HIS A 97 13.16 22.69 8.49
C HIS A 97 11.66 22.88 8.65
N MET A 98 10.88 22.02 8.01
CA MET A 98 9.43 21.97 8.22
C MET A 98 9.10 21.40 9.59
N LYS A 99 8.29 22.13 10.37
CA LYS A 99 7.76 21.61 11.63
C LYS A 99 6.74 20.49 11.38
N LYS A 100 6.78 19.46 12.24
CA LYS A 100 5.79 18.38 12.25
C LYS A 100 4.38 18.94 12.46
N GLY A 101 3.46 18.57 11.58
CA GLY A 101 2.05 18.98 11.61
C GLY A 101 1.69 20.06 10.58
N ILE A 102 2.69 20.68 9.93
CA ILE A 102 2.44 21.57 8.79
C ILE A 102 2.36 20.71 7.53
N CYS A 103 1.32 20.91 6.70
CA CYS A 103 1.21 20.24 5.40
C CYS A 103 2.37 20.70 4.49
N PRO A 104 3.21 19.79 3.95
CA PRO A 104 4.34 20.17 3.10
C PRO A 104 3.95 21.01 1.89
N ILE A 105 2.81 20.69 1.26
CA ILE A 105 2.30 21.42 0.10
C ILE A 105 1.90 22.86 0.46
N CYS A 106 1.28 23.05 1.63
CA CYS A 106 0.96 24.39 2.12
C CYS A 106 2.23 25.17 2.48
N PHE A 107 3.21 24.49 3.09
CA PHE A 107 4.49 25.10 3.42
C PHE A 107 5.28 25.55 2.19
N MET A 108 5.23 24.79 1.09
CA MET A 108 5.83 25.20 -0.17
C MET A 108 5.21 26.50 -0.72
N LYS A 109 3.90 26.71 -0.54
CA LYS A 109 3.23 27.97 -0.87
C LYS A 109 3.63 29.11 0.07
N GLU A 110 4.01 28.80 1.31
CA GLU A 110 4.63 29.77 2.22
C GLU A 110 6.01 30.18 1.71
N MET A 111 6.89 29.23 1.40
CA MET A 111 8.21 29.52 0.84
C MET A 111 8.13 30.36 -0.45
N GLU A 112 7.22 29.99 -1.38
CA GLU A 112 6.99 30.73 -2.61
C GLU A 112 6.52 32.17 -2.35
N PHE A 113 5.58 32.36 -1.42
CA PHE A 113 5.11 33.70 -1.05
C PHE A 113 6.24 34.56 -0.50
N TRP A 114 7.09 34.00 0.37
CA TRP A 114 8.24 34.69 0.95
C TRP A 114 9.43 34.82 -0.02
N LYS A 115 9.29 34.35 -1.28
CA LYS A 115 10.31 34.35 -2.33
C LYS A 115 11.57 33.58 -1.94
N ILE A 116 11.39 32.45 -1.25
CA ILE A 116 12.49 31.58 -0.82
C ILE A 116 12.52 30.34 -1.72
N ASP A 117 13.69 30.06 -2.29
CA ASP A 117 13.88 28.87 -3.11
C ASP A 117 13.78 27.58 -2.26
N SER A 118 13.18 26.55 -2.84
CA SER A 118 13.15 25.19 -2.30
C SER A 118 14.54 24.59 -2.01
N ASP A 119 15.59 25.12 -2.62
CA ASP A 119 16.97 24.70 -2.40
C ASP A 119 17.43 24.88 -0.94
N PHE A 120 16.88 25.86 -0.22
CA PHE A 120 17.16 26.12 1.19
C PHE A 120 16.51 25.12 2.16
N LEU A 121 15.61 24.26 1.66
CA LEU A 121 15.01 23.21 2.45
C LEU A 121 16.04 22.09 2.71
N ASP A 122 16.18 21.67 3.96
CA ASP A 122 17.10 20.58 4.29
C ASP A 122 16.67 19.23 3.68
N GLU A 123 17.63 18.33 3.46
CA GLU A 123 17.43 17.04 2.81
C GLU A 123 16.37 16.17 3.51
N CYS A 124 16.27 16.26 4.85
CA CYS A 124 15.23 15.53 5.58
C CYS A 124 13.81 15.98 5.21
N CYS A 125 13.64 17.28 4.96
CA CYS A 125 12.36 17.90 4.61
C CYS A 125 12.04 17.75 3.12
N LYS A 126 13.06 17.78 2.25
CA LYS A 126 12.94 17.42 0.83
C LYS A 126 12.46 15.98 0.65
N SER A 127 13.00 15.03 1.41
CA SER A 127 12.55 13.63 1.37
C SER A 127 11.08 13.49 1.77
N HIS A 128 10.67 14.16 2.85
CA HIS A 128 9.27 14.13 3.32
C HIS A 128 8.31 14.79 2.33
N LEU A 129 8.70 15.92 1.72
CA LEU A 129 7.92 16.57 0.66
C LEU A 129 7.69 15.62 -0.51
N LYS A 130 8.75 14.98 -1.00
CA LYS A 130 8.68 14.03 -2.10
C LYS A 130 7.78 12.83 -1.80
N GLU A 131 7.82 12.29 -0.59
CA GLU A 131 6.91 11.21 -0.17
C GLU A 131 5.44 11.64 -0.27
N VAL A 132 5.12 12.86 0.16
CA VAL A 132 3.75 13.41 0.06
C VAL A 132 3.35 13.67 -1.39
N GLU A 133 4.26 14.17 -2.22
CA GLU A 133 4.02 14.35 -3.66
C GLU A 133 3.75 13.03 -4.38
N ASP A 134 4.53 12.00 -4.09
CA ASP A 134 4.34 10.65 -4.63
C ASP A 134 2.98 10.07 -4.19
N GLU A 135 2.55 10.29 -2.94
CA GLU A 135 1.23 9.88 -2.45
C GLU A 135 0.10 10.62 -3.17
N LEU A 136 0.20 11.93 -3.35
CA LEU A 136 -0.78 12.72 -4.09
C LEU A 136 -0.86 12.31 -5.56
N ALA A 137 0.29 12.03 -6.19
CA ALA A 137 0.34 11.52 -7.55
C ALA A 137 -0.33 10.14 -7.66
N GLU A 138 -0.14 9.26 -6.68
CA GLU A 138 -0.80 7.95 -6.60
C GLU A 138 -2.33 8.08 -6.43
N ILE A 139 -2.79 9.02 -5.59
CA ILE A 139 -4.23 9.33 -5.44
C ILE A 139 -4.79 9.84 -6.78
N ALA A 140 -4.13 10.80 -7.41
CA ALA A 140 -4.56 11.37 -8.68
C ALA A 140 -4.64 10.30 -9.79
N GLU A 141 -3.67 9.39 -9.85
CA GLU A 141 -3.69 8.25 -10.78
C GLU A 141 -4.84 7.28 -10.48
N ARG A 142 -5.08 6.94 -9.20
CA ARG A 142 -6.22 6.10 -8.81
C ARG A 142 -7.54 6.74 -9.21
N VAL A 143 -7.73 8.03 -8.90
CA VAL A 143 -8.94 8.78 -9.25
C VAL A 143 -9.13 8.82 -10.76
N ARG A 144 -8.08 9.15 -11.52
CA ARG A 144 -8.12 9.14 -12.99
C ARG A 144 -8.52 7.78 -13.54
N THR A 145 -7.93 6.71 -13.01
CA THR A 145 -8.25 5.33 -13.41
C THR A 145 -9.72 5.00 -13.15
N ILE A 146 -10.27 5.45 -12.01
CA ILE A 146 -11.68 5.24 -11.66
C ILE A 146 -12.61 6.06 -12.57
N LEU A 147 -12.28 7.32 -12.84
CA LEU A 147 -13.06 8.21 -13.72
C LEU A 147 -13.10 7.72 -15.17
N VAL A 148 -11.94 7.35 -15.73
CA VAL A 148 -11.85 6.76 -17.08
C VAL A 148 -12.69 5.50 -17.16
N ASP A 149 -12.67 4.67 -16.11
CA ASP A 149 -13.53 3.49 -16.09
C ASP A 149 -15.02 3.83 -15.97
N ARG A 150 -15.40 4.90 -15.26
CA ARG A 150 -16.82 5.33 -15.09
C ARG A 150 -17.40 5.97 -16.34
N GLU A 151 -16.73 6.98 -16.88
CA GLU A 151 -17.28 7.85 -17.93
C GLU A 151 -17.07 7.24 -19.34
N GLY A 152 -16.04 6.42 -19.51
CA GLY A 152 -15.67 5.87 -20.82
C GLY A 152 -15.19 6.94 -21.78
N ASP A 153 -14.44 6.56 -22.82
CA ASP A 153 -13.98 7.53 -23.82
C ASP A 153 -15.17 7.98 -24.71
N PRO A 154 -15.56 9.26 -24.70
CA PRO A 154 -16.68 9.75 -25.50
C PRO A 154 -16.45 9.60 -27.01
N SER A 155 -15.19 9.47 -27.45
CA SER A 155 -14.80 9.24 -28.85
C SER A 155 -14.87 7.77 -29.28
N ALA A 156 -15.17 6.85 -28.35
CA ALA A 156 -15.20 5.42 -28.61
C ALA A 156 -16.35 4.99 -29.54
N GLY A 157 -16.01 4.21 -30.57
CA GLY A 157 -16.98 3.59 -31.49
C GLY A 157 -17.90 2.58 -30.80
N GLY A 158 -18.99 2.17 -31.46
CA GLY A 158 -20.00 1.27 -30.87
C GLY A 158 -19.42 -0.06 -30.36
N TRP A 159 -18.44 -0.63 -31.08
CA TRP A 159 -17.72 -1.83 -30.65
C TRP A 159 -16.88 -1.59 -29.39
N GLN A 160 -16.16 -0.47 -29.29
CA GLN A 160 -15.37 -0.12 -28.11
C GLN A 160 -16.25 0.12 -26.88
N ARG A 161 -17.45 0.73 -27.06
CA ARG A 161 -18.42 0.88 -25.97
C ARG A 161 -18.96 -0.46 -25.48
N PHE A 162 -19.27 -1.38 -26.39
CA PHE A 162 -19.65 -2.75 -26.03
C PHE A 162 -18.51 -3.48 -25.32
N GLN A 163 -17.28 -3.35 -25.84
CA GLN A 163 -16.06 -3.93 -25.26
C GLN A 163 -15.85 -3.45 -23.80
N ILE A 164 -15.93 -2.14 -23.56
CA ILE A 164 -15.80 -1.55 -22.22
C ILE A 164 -16.95 -2.00 -21.31
N SER A 165 -18.17 -2.10 -21.83
CA SER A 165 -19.32 -2.57 -21.07
C SER A 165 -19.15 -4.03 -20.62
N VAL A 166 -18.68 -4.91 -21.50
CA VAL A 166 -18.35 -6.31 -21.16
C VAL A 166 -17.16 -6.39 -20.20
N TRP A 167 -16.15 -5.55 -20.39
CA TRP A 167 -15.00 -5.48 -19.49
C TRP A 167 -15.43 -5.11 -18.06
N ARG A 168 -16.26 -4.07 -17.89
CA ARG A 168 -16.82 -3.67 -16.59
C ARG A 168 -17.67 -4.78 -15.97
N LEU A 169 -18.51 -5.44 -16.78
CA LEU A 169 -19.35 -6.55 -16.35
C LEU A 169 -18.52 -7.71 -15.77
N MET A 170 -17.36 -8.00 -16.34
CA MET A 170 -16.52 -9.15 -15.99
C MET A 170 -15.45 -8.86 -14.93
N GLU A 171 -14.96 -7.63 -14.84
CA GLU A 171 -13.85 -7.25 -13.96
C GLU A 171 -14.31 -6.52 -12.69
N LYS A 172 -15.46 -5.83 -12.71
CA LYS A 172 -15.98 -5.05 -11.59
C LYS A 172 -17.33 -5.58 -11.11
N PRO A 173 -17.36 -6.44 -10.07
CA PRO A 173 -18.60 -7.02 -9.54
C PRO A 173 -19.61 -5.98 -9.03
N GLU A 174 -19.12 -4.84 -8.52
CA GLU A 174 -19.96 -3.75 -7.99
C GLU A 174 -20.49 -2.81 -9.07
N SER A 175 -20.11 -3.00 -10.34
CA SER A 175 -20.54 -2.11 -11.43
C SER A 175 -22.04 -2.18 -11.71
N SER A 176 -22.64 -3.37 -11.56
CA SER A 176 -24.04 -3.62 -11.89
C SER A 176 -24.55 -4.91 -11.25
N LEU A 177 -25.87 -5.04 -11.08
CA LEU A 177 -26.48 -6.28 -10.57
C LEU A 177 -26.11 -7.52 -11.41
N PRO A 178 -26.12 -7.47 -12.77
CA PRO A 178 -25.64 -8.60 -13.58
C PRO A 178 -24.16 -8.93 -13.35
N ALA A 179 -23.29 -7.94 -13.16
CA ALA A 179 -21.88 -8.17 -12.85
C ALA A 179 -21.72 -8.92 -11.53
N HIS A 180 -22.51 -8.53 -10.51
CA HIS A 180 -22.52 -9.18 -9.21
C HIS A 180 -22.97 -10.64 -9.31
N VAL A 181 -24.04 -10.90 -10.07
CA VAL A 181 -24.53 -12.28 -10.30
C VAL A 181 -23.49 -13.13 -11.02
N ILE A 182 -22.85 -12.62 -12.07
CA ILE A 182 -21.78 -13.34 -12.79
C ILE A 182 -20.62 -13.66 -11.85
N ALA A 183 -20.21 -12.71 -11.01
CA ALA A 183 -19.14 -12.93 -10.04
C ALA A 183 -19.48 -14.03 -9.02
N ILE A 184 -20.72 -14.06 -8.51
CA ILE A 184 -21.21 -15.12 -7.61
C ILE A 184 -21.23 -16.47 -8.33
N VAL A 185 -21.72 -16.52 -9.57
CA VAL A 185 -21.75 -17.75 -10.36
C VAL A 185 -20.33 -18.27 -10.59
N SER A 186 -19.40 -17.42 -11.02
CA SER A 186 -17.98 -17.79 -11.18
C SER A 186 -17.37 -18.33 -9.89
N PHE A 187 -17.67 -17.71 -8.75
CA PHE A 187 -17.22 -18.20 -7.43
C PHE A 187 -17.78 -19.61 -7.12
N ILE A 188 -19.07 -19.84 -7.37
CA ILE A 188 -19.69 -21.17 -7.20
C ILE A 188 -19.02 -22.21 -8.10
N PHE A 189 -18.73 -21.88 -9.37
CA PHE A 189 -18.03 -22.79 -10.29
C PHE A 189 -16.62 -23.14 -9.80
N ILE A 190 -15.90 -22.21 -9.17
CA ILE A 190 -14.59 -22.47 -8.55
C ILE A 190 -14.74 -23.45 -7.38
N LEU A 191 -15.73 -23.26 -6.51
CA LEU A 191 -16.00 -24.18 -5.40
C LEU A 191 -16.38 -25.58 -5.90
N ILE A 192 -17.29 -25.68 -6.87
CA ILE A 192 -17.70 -26.95 -7.46
C ILE A 192 -16.50 -27.66 -8.09
N SER A 193 -15.70 -26.96 -8.91
CA SER A 193 -14.49 -27.54 -9.51
C SER A 193 -13.49 -28.01 -8.46
N SER A 194 -13.37 -27.32 -7.33
CA SER A 194 -12.45 -27.69 -6.25
C SER A 194 -12.94 -28.94 -5.52
N VAL A 195 -14.24 -29.04 -5.23
CA VAL A 195 -14.86 -30.22 -4.63
C VAL A 195 -14.74 -31.43 -5.57
N VAL A 196 -15.05 -31.27 -6.86
CA VAL A 196 -14.91 -32.34 -7.86
C VAL A 196 -13.47 -32.83 -7.94
N MET A 197 -12.49 -31.93 -7.93
CA MET A 197 -11.08 -32.30 -7.89
C MET A 197 -10.73 -33.12 -6.64
N CYS A 198 -11.18 -32.69 -5.45
CA CYS A 198 -10.96 -33.46 -4.22
C CYS A 198 -11.63 -34.84 -4.27
N VAL A 199 -12.90 -34.91 -4.68
CA VAL A 199 -13.65 -36.17 -4.78
C VAL A 199 -13.03 -37.11 -5.81
N GLY A 200 -12.51 -36.58 -6.92
CA GLY A 200 -11.81 -37.37 -7.94
C GLY A 200 -10.52 -38.04 -7.46
N THR A 201 -9.94 -37.58 -6.35
CA THR A 201 -8.76 -38.23 -5.73
C THR A 201 -9.09 -39.39 -4.79
N ILE A 202 -10.38 -39.60 -4.45
CA ILE A 202 -10.82 -40.66 -3.54
C ILE A 202 -10.84 -41.99 -4.30
N PRO A 203 -10.00 -42.98 -3.93
CA PRO A 203 -9.88 -44.23 -4.69
C PRO A 203 -11.16 -45.07 -4.64
N GLU A 204 -11.97 -44.97 -3.57
CA GLU A 204 -13.24 -45.69 -3.44
C GLU A 204 -14.33 -45.21 -4.42
N LEU A 205 -14.17 -44.00 -4.98
CA LEU A 205 -15.10 -43.41 -5.94
C LEU A 205 -14.60 -43.47 -7.39
N GLN A 206 -13.37 -43.96 -7.60
CA GLN A 206 -12.79 -44.14 -8.92
C GLN A 206 -13.33 -45.43 -9.57
N VAL A 207 -13.50 -45.38 -10.88
CA VAL A 207 -14.01 -46.52 -11.68
C VAL A 207 -12.83 -47.16 -12.40
N GLN A 208 -12.84 -48.49 -12.47
CA GLN A 208 -11.82 -49.22 -13.21
C GLN A 208 -12.15 -49.19 -14.71
N ASP A 209 -11.22 -48.67 -15.51
CA ASP A 209 -11.32 -48.67 -16.96
C ASP A 209 -11.07 -50.09 -17.52
N SER A 210 -11.38 -50.26 -18.80
CA SER A 210 -11.16 -51.42 -19.67
C SER A 210 -9.76 -52.05 -19.51
N ASP A 211 -8.74 -51.22 -19.26
CA ASP A 211 -7.34 -51.60 -19.08
C ASP A 211 -6.96 -51.88 -17.61
N GLY A 212 -7.91 -51.88 -16.69
CA GLY A 212 -7.69 -52.15 -15.28
C GLY A 212 -7.18 -50.95 -14.45
N ASN A 213 -7.02 -49.78 -15.07
CA ASN A 213 -6.56 -48.56 -14.41
C ASN A 213 -7.70 -47.85 -13.66
N LEU A 214 -7.40 -47.27 -12.49
CA LEU A 214 -8.36 -46.43 -11.77
C LEU A 214 -8.50 -45.07 -12.47
N THR A 215 -9.72 -44.74 -12.88
CA THR A 215 -10.08 -43.52 -13.59
C THR A 215 -11.16 -42.75 -12.84
N GLU A 216 -11.29 -41.46 -13.14
CA GLU A 216 -12.31 -40.61 -12.51
C GLU A 216 -13.70 -41.07 -12.95
N HIS A 217 -14.69 -40.99 -12.06
CA HIS A 217 -16.06 -41.37 -12.39
C HIS A 217 -16.58 -40.48 -13.54
N PRO A 218 -17.24 -41.03 -14.58
CA PRO A 218 -17.61 -40.27 -15.78
C PRO A 218 -18.50 -39.05 -15.49
N THR A 219 -19.32 -39.09 -14.43
CA THR A 219 -20.11 -37.91 -14.01
C THR A 219 -19.24 -36.77 -13.47
N LEU A 220 -18.13 -37.07 -12.78
CA LEU A 220 -17.19 -36.07 -12.29
C LEU A 220 -16.45 -35.42 -13.47
N GLU A 221 -16.08 -36.21 -14.49
CA GLU A 221 -15.48 -35.69 -15.72
C GLU A 221 -16.43 -34.76 -16.49
N VAL A 222 -17.73 -35.09 -16.55
CA VAL A 222 -18.74 -34.21 -17.16
C VAL A 222 -18.86 -32.90 -16.39
N ILE A 223 -18.94 -32.94 -15.05
CA ILE A 223 -19.02 -31.74 -14.22
C ILE A 223 -17.74 -30.89 -14.40
N GLU A 224 -16.56 -31.52 -14.35
CA GLU A 224 -15.29 -30.84 -14.58
C GLU A 224 -15.25 -30.17 -15.96
N THR A 225 -15.69 -30.87 -17.01
CA THR A 225 -15.76 -30.32 -18.37
C THR A 225 -16.68 -29.10 -18.42
N VAL A 226 -17.84 -29.13 -17.76
CA VAL A 226 -18.75 -27.99 -17.69
C VAL A 226 -18.10 -26.81 -16.95
N CYS A 227 -17.39 -27.04 -15.84
CA CYS A 227 -16.65 -25.99 -15.13
C CYS A 227 -15.54 -25.38 -15.99
N ILE A 228 -14.79 -26.20 -16.74
CA ILE A 228 -13.73 -25.73 -17.64
C ILE A 228 -14.32 -24.93 -18.80
N CYS A 229 -15.45 -25.37 -19.37
CA CYS A 229 -16.16 -24.59 -20.39
C CYS A 229 -16.54 -23.21 -19.85
N TRP A 230 -17.08 -23.13 -18.62
CA TRP A 230 -17.37 -21.84 -17.97
C TRP A 230 -16.10 -20.99 -17.82
N PHE A 231 -15.01 -21.53 -17.27
CA PHE A 231 -13.75 -20.80 -17.11
C PHE A 231 -13.14 -20.35 -18.44
N THR A 232 -13.29 -21.15 -19.49
CA THR A 232 -12.82 -20.82 -20.83
C THR A 232 -13.61 -19.66 -21.41
N VAL A 233 -14.95 -19.71 -21.31
CA VAL A 233 -15.81 -18.59 -21.74
C VAL A 233 -15.46 -17.34 -20.95
N GLU A 234 -15.28 -17.46 -19.64
CA GLU A 234 -14.90 -16.35 -18.77
C GLU A 234 -13.55 -15.71 -19.19
N TYR A 235 -12.54 -16.54 -19.43
CA TYR A 235 -11.21 -16.10 -19.88
C TYR A 235 -11.26 -15.46 -21.27
N LEU A 236 -11.98 -16.07 -22.23
CA LEU A 236 -12.12 -15.54 -23.59
C LEU A 236 -12.87 -14.22 -23.60
N LEU A 237 -13.96 -14.10 -22.84
CA LEU A 237 -14.70 -12.84 -22.72
C LEU A 237 -13.82 -11.73 -22.16
N ARG A 238 -12.98 -12.02 -21.15
CA ARG A 238 -12.01 -11.03 -20.64
C ARG A 238 -10.91 -10.71 -21.64
N LEU A 239 -10.36 -11.70 -22.33
CA LEU A 239 -9.31 -11.50 -23.33
C LEU A 239 -9.80 -10.61 -24.49
N ILE A 240 -11.00 -10.88 -25.01
CA ILE A 240 -11.61 -10.11 -26.11
C ILE A 240 -12.03 -8.72 -25.62
N SER A 241 -12.53 -8.59 -24.39
CA SER A 241 -12.91 -7.29 -23.82
C SER A 241 -11.73 -6.45 -23.34
N SER A 242 -10.52 -7.02 -23.20
CA SER A 242 -9.35 -6.30 -22.71
C SER A 242 -8.85 -5.23 -23.71
N PRO A 243 -8.44 -4.04 -23.24
CA PRO A 243 -7.92 -2.98 -24.12
C PRO A 243 -6.53 -3.31 -24.68
N ASN A 244 -5.73 -4.12 -23.98
CA ASN A 244 -4.41 -4.57 -24.44
C ASN A 244 -4.21 -6.04 -24.08
N GLN A 245 -4.23 -6.92 -25.09
CA GLN A 245 -4.17 -8.36 -24.92
C GLN A 245 -2.83 -8.87 -24.38
N ILE A 246 -1.71 -8.22 -24.74
CA ILE A 246 -0.37 -8.61 -24.28
C ILE A 246 -0.23 -8.28 -22.79
N LYS A 247 -0.59 -7.04 -22.42
CA LYS A 247 -0.58 -6.63 -21.01
C LYS A 247 -1.57 -7.46 -20.19
N PHE A 248 -2.72 -7.82 -20.77
CA PHE A 248 -3.68 -8.72 -20.15
C PHE A 248 -3.05 -10.09 -19.89
N PHE A 249 -2.45 -10.74 -20.88
CA PHE A 249 -1.88 -12.07 -20.74
C PHE A 249 -0.81 -12.16 -19.65
N PHE A 250 0.08 -11.17 -19.57
CA PHE A 250 1.17 -11.13 -18.58
C PHE A 250 0.75 -10.60 -17.19
N SER A 251 -0.53 -10.30 -16.97
CA SER A 251 -1.02 -9.95 -15.64
C SER A 251 -1.15 -11.19 -14.75
N PHE A 252 -0.66 -11.10 -13.51
CA PHE A 252 -0.61 -12.23 -12.55
C PHE A 252 -1.94 -12.98 -12.40
N MET A 253 -3.06 -12.24 -12.27
CA MET A 253 -4.39 -12.85 -12.14
C MET A 253 -4.84 -13.60 -13.41
N ASN A 254 -4.46 -13.10 -14.58
CA ASN A 254 -4.82 -13.70 -15.85
C ASN A 254 -3.95 -14.92 -16.18
N ILE A 255 -2.71 -14.96 -15.69
CA ILE A 255 -1.86 -16.16 -15.74
C ILE A 255 -2.51 -17.28 -14.94
N ILE A 256 -3.04 -17.00 -13.75
CA ILE A 256 -3.77 -17.99 -12.94
C ILE A 256 -5.01 -18.50 -13.69
N ASP A 257 -5.80 -17.59 -14.29
CA ASP A 257 -6.97 -17.97 -15.09
C ASP A 257 -6.60 -18.86 -16.29
N PHE A 258 -5.47 -18.60 -16.95
CA PHE A 258 -4.95 -19.43 -18.04
C PHE A 258 -4.47 -20.81 -17.53
N MET A 259 -3.68 -20.84 -16.46
CA MET A 259 -3.18 -22.08 -15.83
C MET A 259 -4.32 -22.97 -15.33
N ALA A 260 -5.46 -22.40 -14.94
CA ALA A 260 -6.65 -23.11 -14.52
C ALA A 260 -7.30 -23.95 -15.63
N ILE A 261 -7.27 -23.47 -16.88
CA ILE A 261 -7.88 -24.15 -18.05
C ILE A 261 -6.86 -24.97 -18.86
N MET A 262 -5.59 -24.59 -18.82
CA MET A 262 -4.52 -25.19 -19.64
C MET A 262 -4.43 -26.72 -19.56
N PRO A 263 -4.52 -27.38 -18.38
CA PRO A 263 -4.38 -28.83 -18.30
C PRO A 263 -5.35 -29.59 -19.21
N PHE A 264 -6.60 -29.14 -19.32
CA PHE A 264 -7.62 -29.79 -20.14
C PHE A 264 -7.28 -29.73 -21.62
N PHE A 265 -6.95 -28.54 -22.11
CA PHE A 265 -6.61 -28.36 -23.52
C PHE A 265 -5.31 -29.09 -23.89
N VAL A 266 -4.30 -29.07 -23.02
CA VAL A 266 -3.05 -29.80 -23.27
C VAL A 266 -3.30 -31.30 -23.32
N VAL A 267 -4.09 -31.87 -22.39
CA VAL A 267 -4.45 -33.30 -22.44
C VAL A 267 -5.24 -33.61 -23.72
N LEU A 268 -6.23 -32.80 -24.08
CA LEU A 268 -7.03 -32.99 -25.30
C LEU A 268 -6.18 -32.94 -26.59
N ILE A 269 -5.22 -32.02 -26.66
CA ILE A 269 -4.28 -31.91 -27.78
C ILE A 269 -3.33 -33.11 -27.80
N LEU A 270 -2.80 -33.52 -26.64
CA LEU A 270 -1.91 -34.67 -26.54
C LEU A 270 -2.60 -35.98 -26.88
N THR A 271 -3.88 -36.18 -26.51
CA THR A 271 -4.62 -37.40 -26.86
C THR A 271 -5.05 -37.42 -28.32
N SER A 272 -5.42 -36.27 -28.90
CA SER A 272 -5.80 -36.18 -30.31
C SER A 272 -4.60 -36.31 -31.28
N ILE A 273 -3.44 -35.74 -30.93
CA ILE A 273 -2.22 -35.81 -31.75
C ILE A 273 -1.39 -37.07 -31.42
N GLY A 274 -1.34 -37.47 -30.15
CA GLY A 274 -0.54 -38.57 -29.63
C GLY A 274 -1.04 -39.96 -30.02
N ALA A 275 -2.24 -40.08 -30.61
CA ALA A 275 -2.73 -41.32 -31.19
C ALA A 275 -1.85 -41.87 -32.35
N GLY A 276 -0.86 -41.11 -32.84
CA GLY A 276 -0.04 -41.51 -33.99
C GLY A 276 1.48 -41.64 -33.81
N VAL A 277 2.15 -41.07 -32.79
CA VAL A 277 3.62 -40.86 -32.88
C VAL A 277 4.45 -40.98 -31.59
N MET A 278 3.88 -40.91 -30.38
CA MET A 278 4.70 -40.91 -29.12
C MET A 278 4.53 -42.18 -28.28
N GLU A 279 5.63 -42.65 -27.70
CA GLU A 279 5.63 -43.72 -26.68
C GLU A 279 4.70 -43.34 -25.51
N LEU A 280 3.65 -44.15 -25.31
CA LEU A 280 2.58 -43.94 -24.33
C LEU A 280 3.07 -43.66 -22.89
N ALA A 281 4.23 -44.19 -22.50
CA ALA A 281 4.77 -44.06 -21.14
C ALA A 281 5.13 -42.60 -20.76
N ASN A 282 5.75 -41.86 -21.68
CA ASN A 282 6.10 -40.46 -21.45
C ASN A 282 4.85 -39.56 -21.45
N VAL A 283 3.84 -39.93 -22.25
CA VAL A 283 2.55 -39.22 -22.31
C VAL A 283 1.77 -39.42 -21.00
N GLN A 284 1.76 -40.63 -20.43
CA GLN A 284 1.06 -40.91 -19.18
C GLN A 284 1.67 -40.14 -18.00
N GLN A 285 3.00 -40.07 -17.89
CA GLN A 285 3.68 -39.27 -16.87
C GLN A 285 3.39 -37.77 -17.03
N ALA A 286 3.40 -37.26 -18.27
CA ALA A 286 3.04 -35.88 -18.56
C ALA A 286 1.59 -35.57 -18.17
N VAL A 287 0.62 -36.44 -18.52
CA VAL A 287 -0.79 -36.30 -18.14
C VAL A 287 -0.97 -36.29 -16.62
N GLN A 288 -0.20 -37.10 -15.89
CA GLN A 288 -0.24 -37.12 -14.43
C GLN A 288 0.28 -35.82 -13.81
N ALA A 289 1.37 -35.25 -14.35
CA ALA A 289 1.88 -33.94 -13.94
C ALA A 289 0.88 -32.80 -14.25
N LEU A 290 0.23 -32.84 -15.42
CA LEU A 290 -0.82 -31.87 -15.80
C LEU A 290 -2.02 -31.92 -14.84
N ARG A 291 -2.31 -33.09 -14.25
CA ARG A 291 -3.39 -33.25 -13.27
C ARG A 291 -3.12 -32.43 -11.99
N ILE A 292 -1.86 -32.30 -11.55
CA ILE A 292 -1.48 -31.45 -10.40
C ILE A 292 -1.74 -29.98 -10.69
N MET A 293 -1.53 -29.52 -11.93
CA MET A 293 -1.80 -28.13 -12.30
C MET A 293 -3.27 -27.73 -12.18
N ARG A 294 -4.21 -28.68 -12.12
CA ARG A 294 -5.63 -28.39 -11.83
C ARG A 294 -5.81 -27.69 -10.48
N ILE A 295 -4.90 -27.90 -9.51
CA ILE A 295 -4.89 -27.19 -8.21
C ILE A 295 -4.78 -25.67 -8.42
N ALA A 296 -4.19 -25.21 -9.52
CA ALA A 296 -4.10 -23.78 -9.84
C ALA A 296 -5.47 -23.10 -9.92
N ARG A 297 -6.54 -23.85 -10.21
CA ARG A 297 -7.93 -23.35 -10.22
C ARG A 297 -8.37 -22.77 -8.88
N ILE A 298 -7.86 -23.29 -7.76
CA ILE A 298 -8.15 -22.78 -6.42
C ILE A 298 -7.64 -21.34 -6.28
N PHE A 299 -6.48 -21.02 -6.86
CA PHE A 299 -5.93 -19.66 -6.79
C PHE A 299 -6.77 -18.63 -7.56
N LYS A 300 -7.70 -19.07 -8.42
CA LYS A 300 -8.68 -18.17 -9.05
C LYS A 300 -9.56 -17.46 -8.02
N LEU A 301 -9.71 -18.03 -6.81
CA LEU A 301 -10.36 -17.37 -5.67
C LEU A 301 -9.69 -16.04 -5.29
N ALA A 302 -8.40 -15.84 -5.60
CA ALA A 302 -7.70 -14.59 -5.36
C ALA A 302 -8.34 -13.39 -6.08
N ARG A 303 -8.96 -13.59 -7.25
CA ARG A 303 -9.69 -12.53 -7.94
C ARG A 303 -10.92 -12.06 -7.16
N HIS A 304 -11.55 -12.96 -6.41
CA HIS A 304 -12.78 -12.70 -5.66
C HIS A 304 -12.52 -12.31 -4.20
N SER A 305 -11.28 -12.37 -3.73
CA SER A 305 -10.90 -12.02 -2.36
C SER A 305 -9.93 -10.85 -2.36
N SER A 306 -10.43 -9.66 -2.01
CA SER A 306 -9.58 -8.47 -1.79
C SER A 306 -8.49 -8.75 -0.76
N GLY A 307 -8.79 -9.54 0.29
CA GLY A 307 -7.81 -9.96 1.29
C GLY A 307 -6.63 -10.74 0.68
N LEU A 308 -6.88 -11.65 -0.26
CA LEU A 308 -5.82 -12.44 -0.91
C LEU A 308 -5.00 -11.61 -1.91
N GLN A 309 -5.61 -10.62 -2.56
CA GLN A 309 -4.89 -9.66 -3.41
C GLN A 309 -3.96 -8.79 -2.57
N THR A 310 -4.46 -8.24 -1.46
CA THR A 310 -3.66 -7.44 -0.52
C THR A 310 -2.54 -8.27 0.09
N LEU A 311 -2.80 -9.52 0.45
CA LEU A 311 -1.78 -10.46 0.93
C LEU A 311 -0.69 -10.67 -0.12
N THR A 312 -1.06 -10.87 -1.39
CA THR A 312 -0.09 -11.07 -2.49
C THR A 312 0.78 -9.83 -2.69
N SER A 313 0.20 -8.63 -2.68
CA SER A 313 0.94 -7.36 -2.80
C SER A 313 1.86 -7.12 -1.60
N ALA A 314 1.39 -7.40 -0.38
CA ALA A 314 2.18 -7.25 0.82
C ALA A 314 3.34 -8.26 0.89
N LEU A 315 3.11 -9.51 0.46
CA LEU A 315 4.17 -10.52 0.31
C LEU A 315 5.22 -10.08 -0.72
N LYS A 316 4.78 -9.53 -1.87
CA LYS A 316 5.69 -9.01 -2.90
C LYS A 316 6.58 -7.89 -2.36
N SER A 317 6.01 -6.97 -1.58
CA SER A 317 6.76 -5.90 -0.92
C SER A 317 7.73 -6.45 0.15
N SER A 318 7.32 -7.52 0.85
CA SER A 318 8.10 -8.15 1.91
C SER A 318 9.05 -9.25 1.42
N LEU A 319 9.30 -9.38 0.10
CA LEU A 319 10.13 -10.45 -0.46
C LEU A 319 11.56 -10.46 0.10
N LYS A 320 12.12 -9.29 0.40
CA LYS A 320 13.45 -9.18 1.00
C LYS A 320 13.48 -9.81 2.40
N GLU A 321 12.48 -9.51 3.23
CA GLU A 321 12.37 -10.04 4.59
C GLU A 321 12.01 -11.53 4.59
N LEU A 322 11.13 -11.96 3.69
CA LEU A 322 10.81 -13.37 3.48
C LEU A 322 12.05 -14.15 2.98
N GLY A 323 12.84 -13.56 2.08
CA GLY A 323 14.09 -14.13 1.62
C GLY A 323 15.11 -14.29 2.76
N LEU A 324 15.18 -13.32 3.67
CA LEU A 324 16.02 -13.39 4.87
C LEU A 324 15.58 -14.53 5.80
N LEU A 325 14.26 -14.68 6.03
CA LEU A 325 13.70 -15.80 6.80
C LEU A 325 14.09 -17.16 6.19
N LEU A 326 13.88 -17.32 4.88
CA LEU A 326 14.23 -18.56 4.18
C LEU A 326 15.72 -18.85 4.21
N MET A 327 16.58 -17.81 4.13
CA MET A 327 18.02 -17.95 4.25
C MET A 327 18.43 -18.44 5.66
N TYR A 328 17.91 -17.84 6.73
CA TYR A 328 18.20 -18.27 8.10
C TYR A 328 17.72 -19.70 8.38
N MET A 329 16.51 -20.03 7.93
CA MET A 329 15.99 -21.40 8.03
C MET A 329 16.83 -22.37 7.21
N GLY A 330 17.24 -22.02 5.99
CA GLY A 330 18.08 -22.87 5.13
C GLY A 330 19.44 -23.18 5.75
N VAL A 331 20.12 -22.17 6.31
CA VAL A 331 21.40 -22.35 7.02
C VAL A 331 21.21 -23.23 8.26
N GLY A 332 20.15 -22.99 9.04
CA GLY A 332 19.86 -23.79 10.24
C GLY A 332 19.53 -25.24 9.91
N VAL A 333 18.69 -25.50 8.91
CA VAL A 333 18.35 -26.84 8.44
C VAL A 333 19.61 -27.58 8.02
N PHE A 334 20.46 -26.95 7.20
CA PHE A 334 21.71 -27.57 6.78
C PHE A 334 22.62 -27.92 7.98
N LEU A 335 22.85 -26.96 8.88
CA LEU A 335 23.72 -27.11 10.04
C LEU A 335 23.22 -28.21 11.00
N PHE A 336 21.97 -28.11 11.44
CA PHE A 336 21.42 -29.02 12.44
C PHE A 336 21.21 -30.44 11.90
N SER A 337 20.93 -30.59 10.60
CA SER A 337 20.89 -31.90 9.95
C SER A 337 22.26 -32.55 9.85
N ALA A 338 23.31 -31.79 9.52
CA ALA A 338 24.68 -32.32 9.51
C ALA A 338 25.13 -32.75 10.92
N LEU A 339 24.84 -31.94 11.94
CA LEU A 339 25.10 -32.29 13.35
C LEU A 339 24.25 -33.49 13.81
N GLY A 340 22.97 -33.54 13.45
CA GLY A 340 22.07 -34.65 13.79
C GLY A 340 22.56 -35.97 13.19
N TYR A 341 22.90 -35.98 11.89
CA TYR A 341 23.48 -37.13 11.22
C TYR A 341 24.79 -37.59 11.89
N THR A 342 25.75 -36.69 12.08
CA THR A 342 27.06 -37.05 12.64
C THR A 342 26.98 -37.54 14.10
N MET A 343 26.05 -37.01 14.89
CA MET A 343 25.86 -37.45 16.28
C MET A 343 25.12 -38.78 16.39
N GLU A 344 24.25 -39.10 15.42
CA GLU A 344 23.41 -40.31 15.44
C GLU A 344 23.96 -41.47 14.59
N GLN A 345 24.96 -41.24 13.72
CA GLN A 345 25.47 -42.24 12.77
C GLN A 345 25.95 -43.55 13.41
N ASN A 346 26.34 -43.51 14.69
CA ASN A 346 26.85 -44.67 15.43
C ASN A 346 25.74 -45.47 16.16
N HIS A 347 24.50 -44.99 16.17
CA HIS A 347 23.40 -45.67 16.83
C HIS A 347 22.74 -46.70 15.88
N PRO A 348 22.61 -47.98 16.27
CA PRO A 348 22.16 -49.05 15.37
C PRO A 348 20.73 -48.82 14.83
N ASP A 349 19.84 -48.26 15.63
CA ASP A 349 18.44 -47.99 15.23
C ASP A 349 18.20 -46.54 14.78
N THR A 350 19.22 -45.85 14.25
CA THR A 350 19.05 -44.46 13.80
C THR A 350 18.25 -44.36 12.51
N LEU A 351 17.41 -43.32 12.41
CA LEU A 351 16.68 -42.96 11.19
C LEU A 351 17.43 -41.87 10.38
N PHE A 352 18.57 -41.42 10.88
CA PHE A 352 19.45 -40.45 10.23
C PHE A 352 20.41 -41.16 9.26
N THR A 353 19.89 -41.62 8.12
CA THR A 353 20.66 -42.39 7.13
C THR A 353 21.60 -41.54 6.27
N SER A 354 21.23 -40.27 6.05
CA SER A 354 21.97 -39.32 5.22
C SER A 354 21.65 -37.89 5.64
N ILE A 355 22.54 -36.94 5.33
CA ILE A 355 22.33 -35.53 5.62
C ILE A 355 21.05 -34.98 4.95
N PRO A 356 20.77 -35.25 3.65
CA PRO A 356 19.53 -34.79 3.02
C PRO A 356 18.27 -35.39 3.63
N GLN A 357 18.28 -36.67 4.01
CA GLN A 357 17.15 -37.27 4.74
C GLN A 357 16.94 -36.60 6.11
N SER A 358 18.03 -36.17 6.74
CA SER A 358 18.01 -35.43 8.01
C SER A 358 17.48 -33.99 7.86
N PHE A 359 17.36 -33.45 6.64
CA PHE A 359 16.72 -32.13 6.41
C PHE A 359 15.25 -32.15 6.82
N TRP A 360 14.54 -33.24 6.54
CA TRP A 360 13.14 -33.40 6.96
C TRP A 360 12.99 -33.22 8.47
N TRP A 361 13.84 -33.91 9.25
CA TRP A 361 13.86 -33.79 10.70
C TRP A 361 14.17 -32.37 11.18
N ALA A 362 15.17 -31.70 10.59
CA ALA A 362 15.53 -30.35 11.01
C ALA A 362 14.44 -29.33 10.65
N VAL A 363 13.81 -29.46 9.48
CA VAL A 363 12.68 -28.60 9.08
C VAL A 363 11.53 -28.72 10.07
N ILE A 364 11.07 -29.94 10.38
CA ILE A 364 9.93 -30.13 11.30
C ILE A 364 10.27 -29.76 12.75
N THR A 365 11.53 -29.90 13.16
CA THR A 365 11.98 -29.54 14.52
C THR A 365 12.13 -28.03 14.68
N MET A 366 12.78 -27.35 13.73
CA MET A 366 12.95 -25.89 13.75
C MET A 366 11.63 -25.15 13.57
N THR A 367 10.68 -25.70 12.82
CA THR A 367 9.32 -25.14 12.68
C THR A 367 8.38 -25.55 13.82
N THR A 368 8.85 -26.31 14.81
CA THR A 368 8.09 -26.78 15.98
C THR A 368 6.89 -27.69 15.65
N VAL A 369 6.84 -28.27 14.44
CA VAL A 369 5.81 -29.23 14.03
C VAL A 369 6.01 -30.57 14.73
N GLY A 370 7.22 -31.14 14.65
CA GLY A 370 7.62 -32.32 15.43
C GLY A 370 6.72 -33.56 15.29
N TYR A 371 6.53 -34.09 14.07
CA TYR A 371 5.72 -35.31 13.85
C TYR A 371 6.19 -36.53 14.67
N GLY A 372 7.47 -36.59 15.04
CA GLY A 372 8.04 -37.68 15.85
C GLY A 372 8.37 -38.95 15.06
N ASP A 373 8.30 -38.89 13.73
CA ASP A 373 8.68 -39.95 12.80
C ASP A 373 10.20 -40.14 12.71
N VAL A 374 10.96 -39.06 12.81
CA VAL A 374 12.43 -39.07 12.95
C VAL A 374 12.81 -38.33 14.23
N TYR A 375 13.63 -38.94 15.08
CA TYR A 375 14.09 -38.31 16.32
C TYR A 375 15.43 -38.92 16.78
N PRO A 376 16.30 -38.12 17.44
CA PRO A 376 17.59 -38.60 17.91
C PRO A 376 17.47 -39.50 19.14
N LYS A 377 18.24 -40.58 19.14
CA LYS A 377 18.29 -41.57 20.22
C LYS A 377 19.46 -41.32 21.17
N THR A 378 20.57 -40.76 20.67
CA THR A 378 21.75 -40.46 21.49
C THR A 378 21.54 -39.22 22.36
N THR A 379 22.25 -39.14 23.48
CA THR A 379 22.22 -37.97 24.37
C THR A 379 22.70 -36.71 23.66
N LEU A 380 23.71 -36.80 22.79
CA LEU A 380 24.23 -35.67 22.01
C LEU A 380 23.22 -35.21 20.96
N GLY A 381 22.59 -36.15 20.24
CA GLY A 381 21.54 -35.83 19.28
C GLY A 381 20.33 -35.17 19.95
N ARG A 382 19.94 -35.58 21.16
CA ARG A 382 18.89 -34.92 21.96
C ARG A 382 19.28 -33.50 22.37
N CYS A 383 20.53 -33.26 22.73
CA CYS A 383 21.03 -31.91 22.98
C CYS A 383 20.98 -31.04 21.70
N ASN A 384 21.41 -31.58 20.56
CA ASN A 384 21.29 -30.93 19.26
C ASN A 384 19.84 -30.61 18.90
N ALA A 385 18.89 -31.51 19.18
CA ALA A 385 17.46 -31.25 19.01
C ALA A 385 16.96 -30.08 19.86
N ALA A 386 17.38 -30.03 21.13
CA ALA A 386 17.01 -28.94 22.04
C ALA A 386 17.53 -27.58 21.54
N ILE A 387 18.77 -27.53 21.03
CA ILE A 387 19.35 -26.31 20.46
C ILE A 387 18.66 -25.96 19.14
N SER A 388 18.36 -26.97 18.31
CA SER A 388 17.75 -26.78 16.99
C SER A 388 16.36 -26.17 17.07
N PHE A 389 15.47 -26.67 17.95
CA PHE A 389 14.14 -26.08 18.10
C PHE A 389 14.22 -24.64 18.63
N LEU A 390 15.08 -24.39 19.63
CA LEU A 390 15.25 -23.05 20.20
C LEU A 390 15.76 -22.05 19.15
N CYS A 391 16.74 -22.47 18.35
CA CYS A 391 17.25 -21.68 17.24
C CYS A 391 16.18 -21.45 16.17
N GLY A 392 15.36 -22.46 15.85
CA GLY A 392 14.24 -22.35 14.91
C GLY A 392 13.19 -21.32 15.34
N VAL A 393 12.79 -21.34 16.61
CA VAL A 393 11.85 -20.34 17.17
C VAL A 393 12.40 -18.93 17.03
N ILE A 394 13.69 -18.72 17.34
CA ILE A 394 14.34 -17.40 17.21
C ILE A 394 14.44 -17.00 15.72
N ALA A 395 14.85 -17.92 14.85
CA ALA A 395 15.00 -17.67 13.42
C ALA A 395 13.68 -17.28 12.74
N ILE A 396 12.56 -17.85 13.19
CA ILE A 396 11.22 -17.53 12.71
C ILE A 396 10.72 -16.21 13.33
N ALA A 397 10.95 -15.97 14.62
CA ALA A 397 10.46 -14.79 15.32
C ALA A 397 11.09 -13.47 14.81
N LEU A 398 12.38 -13.48 14.44
CA LEU A 398 13.09 -12.25 14.06
C LEU A 398 12.54 -11.59 12.77
N PRO A 399 12.35 -12.30 11.64
CA PRO A 399 11.86 -11.68 10.40
C PRO A 399 10.33 -11.49 10.40
N ILE A 400 9.58 -12.29 11.17
CA ILE A 400 8.11 -12.17 11.23
C ILE A 400 7.68 -10.78 11.70
N HIS A 401 8.37 -10.19 12.69
CA HIS A 401 7.95 -8.90 13.23
C HIS A 401 8.07 -7.74 12.21
N PRO A 402 9.21 -7.56 11.51
CA PRO A 402 9.31 -6.64 10.37
C PRO A 402 8.29 -6.91 9.26
N ILE A 403 8.03 -8.18 8.91
CA ILE A 403 7.02 -8.54 7.90
C ILE A 403 5.63 -8.06 8.31
N ILE A 404 5.24 -8.28 9.57
CA ILE A 404 3.95 -7.82 10.11
C ILE A 404 3.87 -6.29 10.09
N ASN A 405 4.93 -5.59 10.53
CA ASN A 405 4.93 -4.13 10.53
C ASN A 405 4.81 -3.56 9.11
N ASN A 406 5.53 -4.13 8.14
CA ASN A 406 5.43 -3.74 6.73
C ASN A 406 4.04 -4.05 6.16
N PHE A 407 3.45 -5.20 6.51
CA PHE A 407 2.08 -5.53 6.14
C PHE A 407 1.09 -4.50 6.67
N VAL A 408 1.17 -4.14 7.96
CA VAL A 408 0.28 -3.16 8.59
C VAL A 408 0.44 -1.77 7.96
N LEU A 409 1.68 -1.34 7.71
CA LEU A 409 1.96 -0.07 7.03
C LEU A 409 1.36 -0.04 5.63
N PHE A 410 1.59 -1.09 4.83
CA PHE A 410 1.05 -1.18 3.48
C PHE A 410 -0.48 -1.27 3.46
N TYR A 411 -1.06 -2.06 4.37
CA TYR A 411 -2.50 -2.19 4.52
C TYR A 411 -3.16 -0.85 4.84
N ASN A 412 -2.62 -0.13 5.84
CA ASN A 412 -3.13 1.18 6.23
C ASN A 412 -2.96 2.21 5.10
N LYS A 413 -1.78 2.24 4.44
CA LYS A 413 -1.53 3.12 3.29
C LYS A 413 -2.53 2.86 2.17
N GLN A 414 -2.76 1.60 1.81
CA GLN A 414 -3.74 1.23 0.79
C GLN A 414 -5.16 1.68 1.16
N GLN A 415 -5.57 1.46 2.42
CA GLN A 415 -6.89 1.85 2.90
C GLN A 415 -7.10 3.37 2.87
N VAL A 416 -6.08 4.14 3.25
CA VAL A 416 -6.10 5.61 3.21
C VAL A 416 -6.22 6.10 1.78
N LEU A 417 -5.43 5.56 0.85
CA LEU A 417 -5.45 5.98 -0.54
C LEU A 417 -6.79 5.63 -1.22
N ASP A 418 -7.37 4.47 -0.91
CA ASP A 418 -8.70 4.09 -1.39
C ASP A 418 -9.80 5.03 -0.86
N THR A 419 -9.66 5.50 0.38
CA THR A 419 -10.60 6.46 1.00
C THR A 419 -10.44 7.85 0.40
N ALA A 420 -9.21 8.33 0.22
CA ALA A 420 -8.91 9.62 -0.38
C ALA A 420 -9.40 9.69 -1.84
N ALA A 421 -9.17 8.63 -2.63
CA ALA A 421 -9.65 8.56 -4.00
C ALA A 421 -11.19 8.60 -4.08
N LYS A 422 -11.90 7.92 -3.17
CA LYS A 422 -13.37 7.99 -3.08
C LYS A 422 -13.86 9.40 -2.75
N HIS A 423 -13.23 10.04 -1.76
CA HIS A 423 -13.57 11.40 -1.36
C HIS A 423 -13.35 12.41 -2.50
N GLU A 424 -12.25 12.29 -3.24
CA GLU A 424 -11.94 13.18 -4.36
C GLU A 424 -13.02 13.08 -5.46
N ILE A 425 -13.49 11.86 -5.75
CA ILE A 425 -14.58 11.62 -6.70
C ILE A 425 -15.90 12.23 -6.21
N GLU A 426 -16.20 12.12 -4.92
CA GLU A 426 -17.39 12.73 -4.32
C GLU A 426 -17.34 14.26 -4.42
N LEU A 427 -16.20 14.88 -4.14
CA LEU A 427 -16.00 16.32 -4.31
C LEU A 427 -16.16 16.76 -5.75
N MET A 428 -15.67 15.96 -6.72
CA MET A 428 -15.86 16.23 -8.15
C MET A 428 -17.34 16.13 -8.54
N ALA A 429 -18.09 15.16 -8.00
CA ALA A 429 -19.52 15.00 -8.24
C ALA A 429 -20.34 16.19 -7.67
N LEU A 430 -19.96 16.70 -6.49
CA LEU A 430 -20.59 17.90 -5.92
C LEU A 430 -20.30 19.15 -6.76
N ARG A 431 -19.04 19.37 -7.15
CA ARG A 431 -18.65 20.50 -8.01
C ARG A 431 -19.38 20.49 -9.36
N THR A 432 -19.61 19.31 -9.94
CA THR A 432 -20.38 19.21 -11.20
C THR A 432 -21.87 19.45 -10.99
N GLY A 433 -22.46 18.99 -9.87
CA GLY A 433 -23.86 19.26 -9.52
C GLY A 433 -24.17 20.73 -9.24
N GLU A 434 -23.23 21.49 -8.64
CA GLU A 434 -23.38 22.94 -8.43
C GLU A 434 -23.39 23.73 -9.75
N VAL A 435 -22.63 23.28 -10.75
CA VAL A 435 -22.57 23.90 -12.08
C VAL A 435 -23.87 23.66 -12.86
N GLU A 436 -24.51 22.50 -12.72
CA GLU A 436 -25.80 22.21 -13.37
C GLU A 436 -27.00 22.89 -12.68
N ALA A 437 -26.89 23.21 -11.38
CA ALA A 437 -27.93 23.90 -10.62
C ALA A 437 -28.01 25.41 -10.89
N SER A 438 -27.10 25.98 -11.70
CA SER A 438 -27.13 27.39 -12.12
C SER A 438 -27.50 27.57 -13.62
N PRO A 439 -28.76 27.32 -14.04
CA PRO A 439 -29.27 27.86 -15.29
C PRO A 439 -30.18 29.07 -15.04
N GLY A 440 -29.61 30.27 -15.16
CA GLY A 440 -30.31 31.48 -15.60
C GLY A 440 -31.10 32.28 -14.57
N ASP A 441 -30.54 33.42 -14.13
CA ASP A 441 -31.23 34.73 -14.28
C ASP A 441 -30.22 35.88 -14.09
N HIS A 442 -29.58 36.31 -15.18
CA HIS A 442 -28.97 37.64 -15.22
C HIS A 442 -30.08 38.67 -15.47
N LYS A 443 -30.68 39.17 -14.37
CA LYS A 443 -31.41 40.44 -14.39
C LYS A 443 -30.70 41.45 -13.50
N HIS A 444 -30.14 42.45 -14.17
CA HIS A 444 -29.79 43.75 -13.62
C HIS A 444 -30.88 44.27 -12.67
N ILE A 445 -30.54 44.47 -11.39
CA ILE A 445 -31.18 45.49 -10.54
C ILE A 445 -30.10 46.14 -9.69
N CYS A 446 -29.77 47.39 -10.01
CA CYS A 446 -29.17 48.34 -9.08
C CYS A 446 -30.20 48.68 -7.99
N GLY A 447 -29.80 48.64 -6.72
CA GLY A 447 -30.64 49.13 -5.61
C GLY A 447 -29.96 48.89 -4.27
N ALA A 448 -29.75 49.97 -3.53
CA ALA A 448 -28.95 50.05 -2.31
C ALA A 448 -29.61 49.46 -1.05
N ALA A 449 -28.74 49.20 -0.07
CA ALA A 449 -28.96 49.11 1.38
C ALA A 449 -29.49 47.79 1.97
N GLY A 450 -28.73 47.25 2.92
CA GLY A 450 -29.15 46.19 3.85
C GLY A 450 -27.97 45.36 4.32
N TRP A 451 -27.26 45.81 5.35
CA TRP A 451 -26.37 44.95 6.14
C TRP A 451 -27.18 43.81 6.73
N ASP A 452 -26.83 42.57 6.41
CA ASP A 452 -27.14 41.43 7.27
C ASP A 452 -26.02 40.40 7.25
N LYS A 453 -25.60 40.05 8.48
CA LYS A 453 -24.57 39.09 8.83
C LYS A 453 -24.97 37.68 8.39
N SER A 454 -24.18 37.09 7.49
CA SER A 454 -23.88 35.65 7.52
C SER A 454 -22.62 35.40 6.69
N MET A 455 -21.47 35.78 7.25
CA MET A 455 -20.19 35.27 6.78
C MET A 455 -20.02 33.91 7.44
N SER A 456 -20.50 32.86 6.80
CA SER A 456 -20.14 31.50 7.19
C SER A 456 -18.64 31.38 7.01
N THR A 457 -17.93 31.30 8.12
CA THR A 457 -16.52 30.96 8.20
C THR A 457 -16.28 29.70 7.38
N CYS A 458 -15.59 29.86 6.24
CA CYS A 458 -15.08 28.75 5.48
C CYS A 458 -13.90 28.17 6.28
N HIS A 459 -14.20 27.30 7.24
CA HIS A 459 -13.18 26.44 7.83
C HIS A 459 -12.75 25.47 6.73
N SER A 460 -11.62 25.77 6.10
CA SER A 460 -10.84 24.81 5.34
C SER A 460 -10.28 23.76 6.32
N ASP A 461 -11.15 22.88 6.81
CA ASP A 461 -10.76 21.65 7.48
C ASP A 461 -10.39 20.61 6.41
N THR A 462 -9.35 20.92 5.63
CA THR A 462 -8.63 19.91 4.84
C THR A 462 -7.40 19.50 5.63
N TYR A 463 -7.62 18.89 6.79
CA TYR A 463 -6.57 18.23 7.56
C TYR A 463 -6.95 16.77 7.79
N ILE A 464 -6.56 15.91 6.85
CA ILE A 464 -6.49 14.47 7.07
C ILE A 464 -5.13 14.22 7.71
N PRO A 465 -5.04 13.78 8.98
CA PRO A 465 -3.75 13.46 9.58
C PRO A 465 -3.26 12.16 8.95
N LEU A 466 -2.43 12.29 7.91
CA LEU A 466 -1.56 11.22 7.46
C LEU A 466 -0.49 11.06 8.55
N THR A 467 -0.52 9.90 9.19
CA THR A 467 0.55 9.32 10.03
C THR A 467 1.02 10.10 11.28
N LEU A 468 0.24 10.05 12.37
CA LEU A 468 0.83 10.05 13.72
C LEU A 468 0.08 9.09 14.67
N THR A 469 0.81 8.10 15.17
CA THR A 469 0.44 7.21 16.27
C THR A 469 0.23 8.00 17.55
N THR A 470 -1.01 8.41 17.84
CA THR A 470 -1.35 8.92 19.17
C THR A 470 -1.49 7.74 20.14
N LYS A 471 -0.43 7.48 20.91
CA LYS A 471 -0.53 6.79 22.21
C LYS A 471 -1.50 7.58 23.08
N LYS A 472 -2.67 7.00 23.37
CA LYS A 472 -3.61 7.51 24.39
C LYS A 472 -2.99 7.34 25.78
N CYS A 473 -2.29 8.35 26.26
CA CYS A 473 -2.12 8.55 27.71
C CYS A 473 -3.38 9.23 28.24
N LYS A 474 -4.26 8.47 28.91
CA LYS A 474 -5.32 9.03 29.74
C LYS A 474 -4.86 8.95 31.19
N ASN A 475 -4.34 10.05 31.72
CA ASN A 475 -4.38 10.33 33.15
C ASN A 475 -5.83 10.57 33.55
N LYS A 476 -6.40 9.64 34.33
CA LYS A 476 -7.53 9.92 35.22
C LYS A 476 -7.10 9.51 36.62
N SER A 477 -6.55 10.46 37.35
CA SER A 477 -6.46 10.41 38.80
C SER A 477 -7.76 10.97 39.39
N GLU A 478 -8.26 10.24 40.39
CA GLU A 478 -9.14 10.69 41.48
C GLU A 478 -10.62 10.95 41.19
N GLN A 479 -11.45 9.93 41.39
CA GLN A 479 -12.28 9.77 42.61
C GLN A 479 -13.32 8.67 42.34
N MET A 480 -13.20 7.51 43.00
CA MET A 480 -14.15 7.03 44.01
C MET A 480 -13.70 5.64 44.49
N ASN A 481 -13.54 5.54 45.81
CA ASN A 481 -13.18 4.33 46.55
C ASN A 481 -14.31 3.28 46.50
N GLU A 482 -13.89 2.04 46.78
CA GLU A 482 -14.68 0.97 47.42
C GLU A 482 -15.69 0.23 46.53
N PHE A 483 -15.35 -0.99 46.08
CA PHE A 483 -15.97 -2.24 46.57
C PHE A 483 -15.41 -3.50 45.88
N ASP A 484 -14.99 -4.44 46.72
CA ASP A 484 -14.93 -5.90 46.58
C ASP A 484 -14.15 -6.61 45.45
N ALA A 485 -12.95 -7.02 45.85
CA ALA A 485 -12.32 -8.25 45.42
C ALA A 485 -13.06 -9.48 46.00
N SER A 486 -13.90 -10.14 45.20
CA SER A 486 -14.09 -11.59 45.24
C SER A 486 -15.02 -12.02 44.11
N THR A 487 -14.79 -13.22 43.57
CA THR A 487 -15.62 -13.92 42.59
C THR A 487 -15.23 -13.73 41.12
N PHE A 488 -14.19 -14.42 40.68
CA PHE A 488 -14.30 -15.13 39.40
C PHE A 488 -13.61 -16.48 39.53
N ARG A 489 -14.45 -17.51 39.67
CA ARG A 489 -14.07 -18.90 39.80
C ARG A 489 -13.69 -19.41 38.42
N SER A 490 -12.57 -20.13 38.39
CA SER A 490 -12.27 -21.16 37.39
C SER A 490 -13.49 -22.03 37.16
N ASP A 491 -13.72 -22.39 35.90
CA ASP A 491 -14.39 -23.60 35.38
C ASP A 491 -15.39 -23.25 34.27
N ASP A 492 -14.97 -23.45 33.02
CA ASP A 492 -15.78 -23.92 31.87
C ASP A 492 -15.12 -23.54 30.53
N TRP A 493 -14.07 -24.29 30.15
CA TRP A 493 -13.56 -24.33 28.77
C TRP A 493 -13.37 -25.77 28.28
N LEU A 494 -14.40 -26.60 28.50
CA LEU A 494 -14.57 -27.87 27.79
C LEU A 494 -15.97 -27.90 27.18
N LYS A 495 -16.06 -27.31 25.97
CA LYS A 495 -16.96 -27.65 24.85
C LYS A 495 -16.94 -26.49 23.86
N PHE A 496 -16.12 -26.60 22.83
CA PHE A 496 -16.49 -26.48 21.41
C PHE A 496 -15.25 -26.69 20.54
#